data_AF-A0A9D5ZGS2-F1
#
_entry.id   AF-A0A9D5ZGS2-F1
#
_cell.length_a   1.000
_cell.length_b   1.000
_cell.length_c   1.000
_cell.angle_alpha   90.00
_cell.angle_beta   90.00
_cell.angle_gamma   90.00
#
_symmetry.space_group_name_H-M   'P 1'
#
loop_
_entity.id
_entity.type
_entity.pdbx_description
1 polymer ?
#
loop_
_entity_poly.entity_id
_entity_poly.type
_entity_poly.pdbx_seq_one_letter_code
_entity_poly.pdbx_strand_id
1 'polypeptide(L)'
;MRILLKTVPMLGLSLVATPAFAAGLPQLDIAKFPPQLVWLVITFTALYVLMSRVALPRIANVLEERQNKIDDNLSRAEDLKRSAKVAAEAYVKAISDARAKAHASIRQVKEKADADARTRQDDLNAKLKADIASSEKAIATARDEALAGIKDVSTDVAGSVIERLIGHKAKDDVVLDAIEAVLKDRA
;
A
#
# COMPACT_ATOMS: atom_id res chain seq x y z
N MET A 1 55.06 14.72 116.64
CA MET A 1 54.47 13.91 117.73
C MET A 1 53.49 12.93 117.09
N ARG A 2 53.99 11.81 116.55
CA ARG A 2 53.99 10.46 117.16
C ARG A 2 52.60 9.91 117.54
N ILE A 3 52.13 8.97 116.71
CA ILE A 3 51.76 7.57 117.07
C ILE A 3 50.33 7.26 117.58
N LEU A 4 49.89 6.05 117.16
CA LEU A 4 48.78 5.14 117.56
C LEU A 4 47.55 5.22 116.62
N LEU A 5 47.25 4.26 115.73
CA LEU A 5 47.27 2.79 115.78
C LEU A 5 46.56 2.21 117.03
N LYS A 6 45.27 1.87 116.88
CA LYS A 6 44.49 0.86 117.62
C LYS A 6 43.29 0.46 116.74
N THR A 7 43.33 -0.59 115.90
CA THR A 7 43.10 -2.03 116.17
C THR A 7 41.82 -2.38 116.95
N VAL A 8 40.88 -3.04 116.23
CA VAL A 8 39.99 -4.17 116.61
C VAL A 8 38.63 -3.82 117.27
N PRO A 9 37.50 -4.57 117.08
CA PRO A 9 37.30 -5.85 116.39
C PRO A 9 36.16 -5.91 115.34
N MET A 10 36.38 -6.86 114.41
CA MET A 10 35.40 -7.64 113.67
C MET A 10 34.66 -8.60 114.62
N LEU A 11 33.34 -8.46 114.82
CA LEU A 11 32.46 -9.49 115.38
C LEU A 11 30.99 -9.06 115.29
N GLY A 12 30.19 -9.83 114.56
CA GLY A 12 28.73 -9.66 114.55
C GLY A 12 28.05 -9.88 113.20
N LEU A 13 28.41 -10.92 112.45
CA LEU A 13 27.53 -11.47 111.42
C LEU A 13 26.30 -12.07 112.12
N SER A 14 25.28 -11.23 112.36
CA SER A 14 23.95 -11.69 112.73
C SER A 14 23.20 -12.02 111.45
N LEU A 15 23.19 -13.30 111.10
CA LEU A 15 22.31 -13.89 110.11
C LEU A 15 20.88 -13.82 110.65
N VAL A 16 20.16 -12.73 110.38
CA VAL A 16 18.71 -12.69 110.53
C VAL A 16 18.12 -13.36 109.29
N ALA A 17 17.79 -14.64 109.43
CA ALA A 17 16.94 -15.35 108.48
C ALA A 17 15.47 -15.03 108.81
N THR A 18 14.82 -14.24 107.96
CA THR A 18 13.35 -14.06 107.91
C THR A 18 12.90 -13.92 106.44
N PRO A 19 11.70 -14.38 106.09
CA PRO A 19 11.50 -15.47 105.14
C PRO A 19 11.48 -15.01 103.68
N ALA A 20 12.51 -15.39 102.91
CA ALA A 20 12.51 -15.31 101.45
C ALA A 20 11.79 -16.52 100.81
N PHE A 21 10.61 -16.86 101.32
CA PHE A 21 9.78 -17.95 100.79
C PHE A 21 8.29 -17.56 100.86
N ALA A 22 7.92 -16.53 100.10
CA ALA A 22 6.50 -16.19 99.82
C ALA A 22 6.27 -15.32 98.58
N ALA A 23 7.33 -14.77 97.94
CA ALA A 23 7.18 -14.00 96.71
C ALA A 23 8.09 -14.59 95.65
N GLY A 24 7.53 -14.94 94.48
CA GLY A 24 8.29 -15.39 93.31
C GLY A 24 9.35 -14.37 92.88
N LEU A 25 10.16 -14.73 91.88
CA LEU A 25 11.20 -13.86 91.32
C LEU A 25 10.74 -12.39 91.31
N PRO A 26 11.44 -11.43 91.96
CA PRO A 26 10.96 -10.05 92.11
C PRO A 26 10.79 -9.31 90.78
N GLN A 27 11.25 -9.91 89.68
CA GLN A 27 11.07 -9.48 88.29
C GLN A 27 9.73 -9.92 87.68
N LEU A 28 9.08 -10.95 88.24
CA LEU A 28 7.77 -11.47 87.82
C LEU A 28 6.67 -11.10 88.83
N ASP A 29 6.79 -9.92 89.44
CA ASP A 29 5.75 -9.36 90.30
C ASP A 29 4.59 -8.85 89.44
N ILE A 30 3.52 -9.65 89.39
CA ILE A 30 2.35 -9.43 88.52
C ILE A 30 1.65 -8.10 88.83
N ALA A 31 1.80 -7.56 90.03
CA ALA A 31 1.22 -6.28 90.44
C ALA A 31 1.77 -5.08 89.64
N LYS A 32 2.93 -5.21 88.98
CA LYS A 32 3.57 -4.13 88.20
C LYS A 32 3.24 -4.16 86.69
N PHE A 33 2.61 -5.23 86.18
CA PHE A 33 2.22 -5.33 84.76
C PHE A 33 1.06 -4.42 84.32
N PRO A 34 0.01 -4.14 85.12
CA PRO A 34 -1.14 -3.39 84.64
C PRO A 34 -0.82 -1.99 84.07
N PRO A 35 0.01 -1.15 84.72
CA PRO A 35 0.39 0.14 84.15
C PRO A 35 1.17 0.01 82.82
N GLN A 36 2.04 -1.00 82.71
CA GLN A 36 2.80 -1.27 81.48
C GLN A 36 1.89 -1.72 80.34
N LEU A 37 0.88 -2.56 80.63
CA LEU A 37 -0.11 -2.99 79.66
C LEU A 37 -0.99 -1.83 79.19
N VAL A 38 -1.40 -0.93 80.09
CA VAL A 38 -2.15 0.27 79.71
C VAL A 38 -1.34 1.14 78.75
N TRP A 39 -0.06 1.40 79.03
CA TRP A 39 0.79 2.19 78.13
C TRP A 39 1.09 1.47 76.81
N LEU A 40 1.27 0.14 76.85
CA LEU A 40 1.40 -0.68 75.65
C LEU A 40 0.17 -0.54 74.75
N VAL A 41 -1.04 -0.63 75.32
CA VAL A 41 -2.30 -0.48 74.57
C VAL A 41 -2.41 0.93 74.00
N ILE A 42 -2.07 1.98 74.77
CA ILE A 42 -2.10 3.37 74.29
C ILE A 42 -1.15 3.57 73.10
N THR A 43 0.12 3.16 73.24
CA THR A 43 1.13 3.34 72.19
C THR A 43 0.85 2.48 70.96
N PHE A 44 0.40 1.24 71.15
CA PHE A 44 0.00 0.35 70.07
C PHE A 44 -1.23 0.88 69.33
N THR A 45 -2.23 1.41 70.05
CA THR A 45 -3.42 2.02 69.44
C THR A 45 -3.04 3.28 68.66
N ALA A 46 -2.17 4.13 69.21
CA ALA A 46 -1.67 5.32 68.51
C ALA A 46 -0.93 4.95 67.21
N LEU A 47 -0.06 3.93 67.26
CA LEU A 47 0.64 3.40 66.08
C LEU A 47 -0.33 2.79 65.06
N TYR A 48 -1.31 2.02 65.52
CA TYR A 48 -2.34 1.41 64.67
C TYR A 48 -3.13 2.48 63.91
N VAL A 49 -3.57 3.54 64.60
CA VAL A 49 -4.28 4.66 63.97
C VAL A 49 -3.38 5.38 62.97
N LEU A 50 -2.10 5.62 63.30
CA LEU A 50 -1.15 6.24 62.37
C LEU A 50 -0.96 5.40 61.10
N MET A 51 -0.79 4.09 61.25
CA MET A 51 -0.65 3.17 60.12
C MET A 51 -1.92 3.09 59.27
N SER A 52 -3.08 3.00 59.93
CA SER A 52 -4.39 2.94 59.27
C SER A 52 -4.68 4.22 58.48
N ARG A 53 -4.38 5.40 59.05
CA ARG A 53 -4.67 6.71 58.42
C ARG A 53 -3.61 7.21 57.45
N VAL A 54 -2.36 6.75 57.53
CA VAL A 54 -1.26 7.32 56.72
C VAL A 54 -0.61 6.29 55.81
N ALA A 55 -0.21 5.13 56.34
CA ALA A 55 0.56 4.16 55.55
C ALA A 55 -0.32 3.39 54.55
N LEU A 56 -1.46 2.86 55.00
CA LEU A 56 -2.40 2.14 54.13
C LEU A 56 -2.93 2.99 52.95
N PRO A 57 -3.44 4.22 53.14
CA PRO A 57 -3.94 5.01 52.02
C PRO A 57 -2.82 5.38 51.03
N ARG A 58 -1.59 5.60 51.48
CA ARG A 58 -0.46 5.85 50.57
C ARG A 58 -0.16 4.64 49.68
N ILE A 59 -0.18 3.43 50.24
CA ILE A 59 0.05 2.20 49.48
C ILE A 59 -1.11 1.95 48.50
N ALA A 60 -2.35 2.16 48.95
CA ALA A 60 -3.54 2.04 48.11
C ALA A 60 -3.47 2.99 46.90
N ASN A 61 -3.13 4.26 47.11
CA ASN A 61 -2.99 5.25 46.03
C ASN A 61 -1.94 4.84 44.99
N VAL A 62 -0.79 4.30 45.43
CA VAL A 62 0.27 3.85 44.49
C VAL A 62 -0.20 2.63 43.70
N LEU A 63 -0.91 1.70 44.34
CA LEU A 63 -1.43 0.52 43.67
C LEU A 63 -2.49 0.92 42.62
N GLU A 64 -3.39 1.83 42.97
CA GLU A 64 -4.40 2.39 42.07
C GLU A 64 -3.74 3.14 40.90
N GLU A 65 -2.73 3.99 41.14
CA GLU A 65 -2.01 4.68 40.06
C GLU A 65 -1.34 3.69 39.10
N ARG A 66 -0.74 2.62 39.62
CA ARG A 66 -0.16 1.56 38.78
C ARG A 66 -1.21 0.83 37.96
N GLN A 67 -2.32 0.46 38.59
CA GLN A 67 -3.43 -0.20 37.91
C GLN A 67 -3.99 0.69 36.79
N ASN A 68 -4.27 1.96 37.10
CA ASN A 68 -4.75 2.93 36.12
C ASN A 68 -3.77 3.11 34.95
N LYS A 69 -2.46 3.15 35.22
CA LYS A 69 -1.44 3.22 34.15
C LYS A 69 -1.39 1.94 33.31
N ILE A 70 -1.56 0.77 33.91
CA ILE A 70 -1.61 -0.50 33.18
C ILE A 70 -2.84 -0.52 32.28
N ASP A 71 -4.00 -0.13 32.79
CA ASP A 71 -5.26 -0.13 32.06
C ASP A 71 -5.24 0.91 30.91
N ASP A 72 -4.72 2.13 31.15
CA ASP A 72 -4.52 3.13 30.08
C ASP A 72 -3.55 2.63 29.01
N ASN A 73 -2.42 2.04 29.41
CA ASN A 73 -1.46 1.49 28.45
C ASN A 73 -2.04 0.33 27.65
N LEU A 74 -2.85 -0.53 28.28
CA LEU A 74 -3.52 -1.64 27.60
C LEU A 74 -4.57 -1.13 26.61
N SER A 75 -5.41 -0.19 27.02
CA SER A 75 -6.40 0.46 26.14
C SER A 75 -5.71 1.11 24.94
N ARG A 76 -4.65 1.89 25.18
CA ARG A 76 -3.86 2.52 24.10
C ARG A 76 -3.23 1.50 23.17
N ALA A 77 -2.71 0.39 23.70
CA ALA A 77 -2.14 -0.67 22.89
C ALA A 77 -3.21 -1.34 22.01
N GLU A 78 -4.41 -1.57 22.55
CA GLU A 78 -5.55 -2.11 21.80
C GLU A 78 -6.02 -1.14 20.71
N ASP A 79 -6.13 0.16 21.01
CA ASP A 79 -6.52 1.19 20.05
C ASP A 79 -5.50 1.34 18.92
N LEU A 80 -4.20 1.33 19.25
CA LEU A 80 -3.12 1.35 18.26
C LEU A 80 -3.14 0.09 17.40
N LYS A 81 -3.35 -1.09 18.01
CA LYS A 81 -3.48 -2.36 17.28
C LYS A 81 -4.70 -2.34 16.35
N ARG A 82 -5.83 -1.80 16.79
CA ARG A 82 -7.04 -1.66 15.98
C ARG A 82 -6.80 -0.70 14.82
N SER A 83 -6.21 0.46 15.09
CA SER A 83 -5.90 1.47 14.07
C SER A 83 -4.92 0.94 13.03
N ALA A 84 -3.90 0.19 13.46
CA ALA A 84 -2.95 -0.47 12.56
C ALA A 84 -3.63 -1.53 11.67
N LYS A 85 -4.54 -2.33 12.22
CA LYS A 85 -5.34 -3.29 11.43
C LYS A 85 -6.21 -2.60 10.39
N VAL A 86 -6.94 -1.56 10.79
CA VAL A 86 -7.79 -0.77 9.87
C VAL A 86 -6.94 -0.14 8.76
N ALA A 87 -5.79 0.43 9.10
CA ALA A 87 -4.87 1.00 8.12
C ALA A 87 -4.31 -0.07 7.15
N ALA A 88 -3.95 -1.25 7.67
CA ALA A 88 -3.48 -2.36 6.85
C ALA A 88 -4.55 -2.87 5.89
N GLU A 89 -5.79 -3.05 6.36
CA GLU A 89 -6.93 -3.45 5.53
C GLU A 89 -7.23 -2.41 4.46
N ALA A 90 -7.26 -1.12 4.82
CA ALA A 90 -7.45 -0.01 3.88
C ALA A 90 -6.33 0.04 2.83
N TYR A 91 -5.08 -0.19 3.23
CA TYR A 91 -3.94 -0.24 2.31
C TYR A 91 -4.05 -1.39 1.32
N VAL A 92 -4.34 -2.61 1.79
CA VAL A 92 -4.54 -3.79 0.92
C VAL A 92 -5.69 -3.56 -0.05
N LYS A 93 -6.80 -3.01 0.42
CA LYS A 93 -7.95 -2.65 -0.42
C LYS A 93 -7.57 -1.61 -1.47
N ALA A 94 -6.88 -0.54 -1.09
CA ALA A 94 -6.44 0.51 -2.02
C ALA A 94 -5.53 -0.05 -3.12
N ILE A 95 -4.60 -0.95 -2.79
CA ILE A 95 -3.73 -1.62 -3.77
C ILE A 95 -4.54 -2.54 -4.70
N SER A 96 -5.50 -3.29 -4.18
CA SER A 96 -6.39 -4.12 -5.00
C SER A 96 -7.23 -3.28 -5.96
N ASP A 97 -7.84 -2.21 -5.48
CA ASP A 97 -8.67 -1.29 -6.26
C ASP A 97 -7.83 -0.57 -7.34
N ALA A 98 -6.61 -0.16 -7.01
CA ALA A 98 -5.69 0.44 -7.97
C ALA A 98 -5.30 -0.54 -9.09
N ARG A 99 -5.01 -1.80 -8.75
CA ARG A 99 -4.75 -2.86 -9.74
C ARG A 99 -5.96 -3.12 -10.62
N ALA A 100 -7.16 -3.23 -10.04
CA ALA A 100 -8.40 -3.42 -10.78
C ALA A 100 -8.66 -2.26 -11.76
N LYS A 101 -8.48 -1.01 -11.31
CA LYS A 101 -8.61 0.18 -12.16
C LYS A 101 -7.56 0.21 -13.28
N ALA A 102 -6.32 -0.15 -13.00
CA ALA A 102 -5.26 -0.23 -14.01
C ALA A 102 -5.61 -1.27 -15.09
N HIS A 103 -6.03 -2.47 -14.69
CA HIS A 103 -6.46 -3.51 -15.64
C HIS A 103 -7.67 -3.08 -16.47
N ALA A 104 -8.67 -2.45 -15.84
CA ALA A 104 -9.83 -1.93 -16.54
C ALA A 104 -9.45 -0.84 -17.56
N SER A 105 -8.55 0.08 -17.20
CA SER A 105 -8.03 1.11 -18.09
C SER A 105 -7.26 0.51 -19.27
N ILE A 106 -6.36 -0.45 -19.02
CA ILE A 106 -5.62 -1.17 -20.08
C ILE A 106 -6.59 -1.85 -21.04
N ARG A 107 -7.62 -2.52 -20.52
CA ARG A 107 -8.64 -3.17 -21.34
C ARG A 107 -9.39 -2.15 -22.21
N GLN A 108 -9.84 -1.04 -21.62
CA GLN A 108 -10.55 0.01 -22.34
C GLN A 108 -9.68 0.64 -23.44
N VAL A 109 -8.39 0.89 -23.16
CA VAL A 109 -7.45 1.42 -24.16
C VAL A 109 -7.22 0.43 -25.29
N LYS A 110 -7.08 -0.87 -24.99
CA LYS A 110 -6.96 -1.91 -26.02
C LYS A 110 -8.21 -2.00 -26.89
N GLU A 111 -9.40 -2.05 -26.29
CA GLU A 111 -10.66 -2.11 -27.04
C GLU A 111 -10.84 -0.88 -27.95
N LYS A 112 -10.48 0.32 -27.47
CA LYS A 112 -10.48 1.54 -28.30
C LYS A 112 -9.44 1.49 -29.42
N ALA A 113 -8.22 1.06 -29.13
CA ALA A 113 -7.16 0.93 -30.12
C ALA A 113 -7.52 -0.08 -31.22
N ASP A 114 -8.14 -1.20 -30.86
CA ASP A 114 -8.60 -2.21 -31.81
C ASP A 114 -9.75 -1.67 -32.69
N ALA A 115 -10.69 -0.90 -32.11
CA ALA A 115 -11.76 -0.26 -32.86
C ALA A 115 -11.23 0.81 -33.83
N ASP A 116 -10.30 1.65 -33.39
CA ASP A 116 -9.65 2.67 -34.23
C ASP A 116 -8.83 2.01 -35.35
N ALA A 117 -8.12 0.92 -35.06
CA ALA A 117 -7.35 0.17 -36.04
C ALA A 117 -8.25 -0.43 -37.12
N ARG A 118 -9.39 -1.01 -36.75
CA ARG A 118 -10.39 -1.53 -37.70
C ARG A 118 -10.93 -0.43 -38.59
N THR A 119 -11.33 0.69 -38.00
CA THR A 119 -11.87 1.85 -38.75
C THR A 119 -10.84 2.37 -39.77
N ARG A 120 -9.57 2.51 -39.36
CA ARG A 120 -8.49 2.92 -40.27
C ARG A 120 -8.23 1.90 -41.38
N GLN A 121 -8.29 0.60 -41.07
CA GLN A 121 -8.16 -0.44 -42.09
C GLN A 121 -9.29 -0.36 -43.11
N ASP A 122 -10.54 -0.18 -42.66
CA ASP A 122 -11.70 -0.05 -43.55
C ASP A 122 -11.59 1.19 -44.43
N ASP A 123 -11.19 2.35 -43.87
CA ASP A 123 -10.97 3.58 -44.62
C ASP A 123 -9.85 3.44 -45.66
N LEU A 124 -8.73 2.81 -45.28
CA LEU A 124 -7.61 2.55 -46.18
C LEU A 124 -8.02 1.58 -47.30
N ASN A 125 -8.77 0.53 -46.97
CA ASN A 125 -9.28 -0.41 -47.96
C ASN A 125 -10.26 0.27 -48.93
N ALA A 126 -11.10 1.18 -48.45
CA ALA A 126 -12.01 1.95 -49.30
C ALA A 126 -11.24 2.87 -50.25
N LYS A 127 -10.24 3.60 -49.75
CA LYS A 127 -9.36 4.44 -50.58
C LYS A 127 -8.61 3.64 -51.61
N LEU A 128 -8.01 2.51 -51.20
CA LEU A 128 -7.27 1.63 -52.10
C LEU A 128 -8.16 1.10 -53.23
N LYS A 129 -9.40 0.71 -52.94
CA LYS A 129 -10.37 0.29 -53.96
C LYS A 129 -10.71 1.42 -54.94
N ALA A 130 -10.89 2.64 -54.44
CA ALA A 130 -11.15 3.81 -55.29
C ALA A 130 -9.95 4.13 -56.19
N ASP A 131 -8.73 4.09 -55.64
CA ASP A 131 -7.49 4.33 -56.39
C ASP A 131 -7.27 3.29 -57.47
N ILE A 132 -7.50 2.00 -57.16
CA ILE A 132 -7.46 0.90 -58.14
C ILE A 132 -8.47 1.16 -59.26
N ALA A 133 -9.74 1.43 -58.95
CA ALA A 133 -10.75 1.69 -59.96
C ALA A 133 -10.43 2.90 -60.84
N SER A 134 -9.86 3.97 -60.26
CA SER A 134 -9.42 5.15 -61.00
C SER A 134 -8.24 4.86 -61.93
N SER A 135 -7.29 4.03 -61.47
CA SER A 135 -6.12 3.63 -62.24
C SER A 135 -6.50 2.69 -63.38
N GLU A 136 -7.41 1.73 -63.13
CA GLU A 136 -7.96 0.85 -64.16
C GLU A 136 -8.66 1.66 -65.26
N LYS A 137 -9.44 2.69 -64.90
CA LYS A 137 -10.06 3.59 -65.86
C LYS A 137 -9.03 4.38 -66.66
N ALA A 138 -7.99 4.92 -66.01
CA ALA A 138 -6.92 5.65 -66.69
C ALA A 138 -6.13 4.75 -67.66
N ILE A 139 -5.85 3.50 -67.26
CA ILE A 139 -5.20 2.50 -68.12
C ILE A 139 -6.10 2.16 -69.32
N ALA A 140 -7.40 2.00 -69.12
CA ALA A 140 -8.34 1.75 -70.21
C ALA A 140 -8.36 2.92 -71.21
N THR A 141 -8.46 4.16 -70.74
CA THR A 141 -8.40 5.34 -71.61
C THR A 141 -7.08 5.43 -72.37
N ALA A 142 -5.94 5.25 -71.69
CA ALA A 142 -4.62 5.30 -72.33
C ALA A 142 -4.45 4.17 -73.37
N ARG A 143 -5.02 2.99 -73.12
CA ARG A 143 -5.06 1.88 -74.08
C ARG A 143 -5.88 2.25 -75.32
N ASP A 144 -7.06 2.81 -75.13
CA ASP A 144 -7.95 3.20 -76.24
C ASP A 144 -7.33 4.33 -77.08
N GLU A 145 -6.70 5.32 -76.42
CA GLU A 145 -5.92 6.38 -77.09
C GLU A 145 -4.74 5.82 -77.88
N ALA A 146 -3.97 4.88 -77.31
CA ALA A 146 -2.87 4.23 -78.01
C ALA A 146 -3.35 3.43 -79.22
N LEU A 147 -4.47 2.70 -79.11
CA LEU A 147 -5.07 1.96 -80.23
C LEU A 147 -5.57 2.90 -81.34
N ALA A 148 -6.15 4.05 -80.98
CA ALA A 148 -6.53 5.08 -81.95
C ALA A 148 -5.28 5.67 -82.64
N GLY A 149 -4.24 6.02 -81.88
CA GLY A 149 -2.98 6.52 -82.44
C GLY A 149 -2.28 5.52 -83.36
N ILE A 150 -2.37 4.21 -83.09
CA ILE A 150 -1.87 3.16 -84.00
C ILE A 150 -2.59 3.21 -85.35
N LYS A 151 -3.90 3.46 -85.37
CA LYS A 151 -4.68 3.56 -86.62
C LYS A 151 -4.23 4.76 -87.46
N ASP A 152 -4.02 5.91 -86.82
CA ASP A 152 -3.54 7.12 -87.49
C ASP A 152 -2.13 6.94 -88.05
N VAL A 153 -1.20 6.44 -87.23
CA VAL A 153 0.19 6.16 -87.65
C VAL A 153 0.23 5.11 -88.76
N SER A 154 -0.61 4.07 -88.68
CA SER A 154 -0.67 3.04 -89.72
C SER A 154 -1.18 3.59 -91.05
N THR A 155 -2.15 4.53 -91.01
CA THR A 155 -2.69 5.20 -92.20
C THR A 155 -1.64 6.10 -92.84
N ASP A 156 -0.92 6.88 -92.03
CA ASP A 156 0.15 7.76 -92.50
C ASP A 156 1.33 6.97 -93.11
N VAL A 157 1.77 5.90 -92.42
CA VAL A 157 2.82 5.01 -92.93
C VAL A 157 2.38 4.30 -94.21
N ALA A 158 1.18 3.71 -94.26
CA ALA A 158 0.67 3.06 -95.47
C ALA A 158 0.53 4.03 -96.64
N GLY A 159 0.01 5.24 -96.39
CA GLY A 159 -0.10 6.31 -97.38
C GLY A 159 1.26 6.71 -97.95
N SER A 160 2.26 6.93 -97.09
CA SER A 160 3.61 7.29 -97.52
C SER A 160 4.32 6.17 -98.30
N VAL A 161 4.05 4.90 -97.97
CA VAL A 161 4.56 3.74 -98.71
C VAL A 161 3.90 3.64 -100.09
N ILE A 162 2.57 3.82 -100.16
CA ILE A 162 1.82 3.80 -101.42
C ILE A 162 2.23 4.94 -102.35
N GLU A 163 2.39 6.16 -101.82
CA GLU A 163 2.86 7.31 -102.60
C GLU A 163 4.24 7.06 -103.22
N ARG A 164 5.16 6.45 -102.45
CA ARG A 164 6.49 6.04 -102.93
C ARG A 164 6.46 4.94 -104.00
N LEU A 165 5.45 4.05 -104.00
CA LEU A 165 5.34 2.90 -104.91
C LEU A 165 4.61 3.23 -106.22
N ILE A 166 3.53 4.02 -106.16
CA ILE A 166 2.61 4.26 -107.30
C ILE A 166 2.75 5.70 -107.83
N GLY A 167 3.56 6.54 -107.17
CA GLY A 167 3.88 7.91 -107.60
C GLY A 167 2.74 8.93 -107.46
N HIS A 168 1.60 8.53 -106.90
CA HIS A 168 0.41 9.36 -106.67
C HIS A 168 -0.13 9.09 -105.27
N LYS A 169 -0.61 10.12 -104.57
CA LYS A 169 -1.24 9.97 -103.24
C LYS A 169 -2.57 9.21 -103.37
N ALA A 170 -2.69 8.06 -102.71
CA ALA A 170 -3.96 7.34 -102.64
C ALA A 170 -5.00 8.16 -101.85
N LYS A 171 -6.30 8.01 -102.16
CA LYS A 171 -7.37 8.63 -101.37
C LYS A 171 -7.34 8.07 -99.95
N ASP A 172 -7.21 8.97 -98.97
CA ASP A 172 -7.10 8.66 -97.55
C ASP A 172 -8.28 7.77 -97.07
N ASP A 173 -9.47 7.97 -97.64
CA ASP A 173 -10.70 7.20 -97.36
C ASP A 173 -10.56 5.69 -97.67
N VAL A 174 -9.93 5.34 -98.79
CA VAL A 174 -9.80 3.94 -99.25
C VAL A 174 -8.75 3.18 -98.43
N VAL A 175 -7.70 3.89 -97.99
CA VAL A 175 -6.65 3.34 -97.14
C VAL A 175 -7.18 3.09 -95.72
N LEU A 176 -8.01 4.01 -95.20
CA LEU A 176 -8.71 3.85 -93.92
C LEU A 176 -9.65 2.63 -93.92
N ASP A 177 -10.48 2.47 -94.95
CA ASP A 177 -11.40 1.33 -95.07
C ASP A 177 -10.65 -0.01 -95.13
N ALA A 178 -9.51 -0.07 -95.84
CA ALA A 178 -8.69 -1.28 -95.92
C ALA A 178 -8.00 -1.61 -94.58
N ILE A 179 -7.53 -0.60 -93.84
CA ILE A 179 -6.95 -0.80 -92.51
C ILE A 179 -8.02 -1.23 -91.51
N GLU A 180 -9.21 -0.66 -91.55
CA GLU A 180 -10.34 -1.10 -90.71
C GLU A 180 -10.74 -2.55 -91.00
N ALA A 181 -10.79 -2.96 -92.27
CA ALA A 181 -11.08 -4.34 -92.63
C ALA A 181 -10.06 -5.33 -92.05
N VAL A 182 -8.76 -4.98 -92.09
CA VAL A 182 -7.69 -5.82 -91.52
C VAL A 182 -7.70 -5.82 -89.99
N LEU A 183 -8.02 -4.70 -89.35
CA LEU A 183 -8.15 -4.63 -87.88
C LEU A 183 -9.35 -5.44 -87.37
N LYS A 184 -10.45 -5.48 -88.14
CA LYS A 184 -11.67 -6.24 -87.79
C LYS A 184 -11.52 -7.75 -87.97
N ASP A 185 -10.63 -8.20 -88.86
CA ASP A 185 -10.30 -9.61 -89.09
C ASP A 185 -9.33 -10.18 -88.03
N ARG A 186 -8.61 -9.31 -87.31
CA ARG A 186 -7.62 -9.68 -86.27
C ARG A 186 -8.07 -9.46 -84.82
N ALA A 187 -9.22 -8.83 -84.60
CA ALA A 187 -9.83 -8.65 -83.27
C ALA A 187 -10.66 -9.88 -82.89
#